data_AF-A0A3D2A0I0-F1
#
_entry.id   AF-A0A3D2A0I0-F1
#
_cell.length_a   1.000
_cell.length_b   1.000
_cell.length_c   1.000
_cell.angle_alpha   90.00
_cell.angle_beta   90.00
_cell.angle_gamma   90.00
#
_symmetry.space_group_name_H-M   'P 1'
#
loop_
_entity.id
_entity.type
_entity.pdbx_description
1 polymer ?
#
loop_
_entity_poly.entity_id
_entity_poly.type
_entity_poly.pdbx_seq_one_letter_code
_entity_poly.pdbx_strand_id
1 'polypeptide(L)'
;LACAETASMAGLSAEIGAFIGGVSLASSPISQYIAINLKPIRDFFLVLFFFSIGAGFNIQLISAIWLPTLLMSFMVMVIKPATFGWLVKPLCRQQYTRWEVGFRLGQTSEFSILLATLALTTGLISESAAMLIQATAIVTFITSSYLVVWFFKSPIAIKDHLRHD
;
A
#
# COMPACT_ATOMS: atom_id res chain seq x y z
N LEU A 1 12.10 16.68 6.86
CA LEU A 1 12.13 17.85 5.97
C LEU A 1 13.52 18.10 5.40
N ALA A 2 14.57 18.26 6.20
CA ALA A 2 15.94 18.45 5.68
C ALA A 2 16.35 17.42 4.62
N CYS A 3 16.21 16.11 4.90
CA CYS A 3 16.55 15.06 3.93
C CYS A 3 15.70 15.10 2.65
N ALA A 4 14.44 15.52 2.74
CA ALA A 4 13.55 15.65 1.58
C ALA A 4 13.97 16.83 0.70
N GLU A 5 14.32 17.95 1.32
CA GLU A 5 14.82 19.14 0.63
C GLU A 5 16.17 18.86 -0.05
N THR A 6 17.10 18.21 0.67
CA THR A 6 18.40 17.81 0.10
C THR A 6 18.23 16.84 -1.08
N ALA A 7 17.29 15.90 -0.99
CA ALA A 7 16.97 15.01 -2.10
C ALA A 7 16.44 15.80 -3.31
N SER A 8 15.52 16.75 -3.10
CA SER A 8 15.00 17.63 -4.15
C SER A 8 16.12 18.43 -4.84
N MET A 9 17.04 19.00 -4.05
CA MET A 9 18.22 19.71 -4.57
C MET A 9 19.15 18.81 -5.41
N ALA A 10 19.20 17.51 -5.09
CA ALA A 10 19.95 16.51 -5.84
C ALA A 10 19.18 15.93 -7.05
N GLY A 11 17.98 16.45 -7.36
CA GLY A 11 17.14 15.96 -8.45
C GLY A 11 16.40 14.66 -8.15
N LEU A 12 16.34 14.24 -6.88
CA LEU A 12 15.56 13.10 -6.41
C LEU A 12 14.20 13.57 -5.91
N SER A 13 13.20 12.68 -5.95
CA SER A 13 11.87 12.97 -5.41
C SER A 13 11.93 13.22 -3.90
N ALA A 14 11.17 14.18 -3.38
CA ALA A 14 11.16 14.56 -1.96
C ALA A 14 10.80 13.36 -1.04
N GLU A 15 10.02 12.41 -1.55
CA GLU A 15 9.54 11.21 -0.88
C GLU A 15 10.68 10.22 -0.62
N ILE A 16 11.63 10.08 -1.55
CA ILE A 16 12.86 9.30 -1.33
C ILE A 16 13.67 9.91 -0.19
N GLY A 17 13.83 11.23 -0.18
CA GLY A 17 14.54 11.93 0.91
C GLY A 17 13.84 11.80 2.26
N ALA A 18 12.51 11.87 2.28
CA ALA A 18 11.71 11.63 3.49
C ALA A 18 11.85 10.18 3.99
N PHE A 19 11.83 9.20 3.09
CA PHE A 19 12.03 7.79 3.41
C PHE A 19 13.42 7.52 3.99
N ILE A 20 14.48 8.03 3.36
CA ILE A 20 15.86 7.91 3.86
C ILE A 20 15.98 8.55 5.25
N GLY A 21 15.42 9.75 5.43
CA GLY A 21 15.40 10.41 6.73
C GLY A 21 14.73 9.57 7.81
N GLY A 22 13.61 8.92 7.48
CA GLY A 22 12.91 8.01 8.38
C GLY A 22 13.73 6.76 8.75
N VAL A 23 14.34 6.10 7.76
CA VAL A 23 15.17 4.90 7.97
C VAL A 23 16.41 5.23 8.81
N SER A 24 17.09 6.33 8.52
CA SER A 24 18.24 6.79 9.31
C SER A 24 17.88 7.09 10.77
N LEU A 25 16.65 7.56 11.01
CA LEU A 25 16.17 7.85 12.37
C LEU A 25 15.67 6.59 13.09
N ALA A 26 15.27 5.55 12.35
CA ALA A 26 14.74 4.32 12.92
C ALA A 26 15.76 3.55 13.77
N SER A 27 17.07 3.67 13.47
CA SER A 27 18.15 3.08 14.25
C SER A 27 18.53 3.86 15.52
N SER A 28 17.94 5.04 15.74
CA SER A 28 18.25 5.88 16.91
C SER A 28 17.58 5.36 18.18
N PRO A 29 18.20 5.48 19.38
CA PRO A 29 17.59 5.10 20.65
C PRO A 29 16.26 5.81 20.96
N ILE A 30 16.04 6.99 20.36
CA ILE A 30 14.81 7.78 20.53
C ILE A 30 13.76 7.52 19.44
N SER A 31 13.98 6.56 18.53
CA SER A 31 13.09 6.29 17.39
C SER A 31 11.65 6.01 17.81
N GLN A 32 11.46 5.24 18.89
CA GLN A 32 10.14 4.92 19.42
C GLN A 32 9.42 6.15 19.98
N TYR A 33 10.15 7.02 20.70
CA TYR A 33 9.60 8.30 21.19
C TYR A 33 9.15 9.17 20.01
N ILE A 34 9.97 9.29 18.98
CA ILE A 34 9.64 10.05 17.77
C ILE A 34 8.42 9.45 17.06
N ALA A 35 8.36 8.13 16.90
CA ALA A 35 7.24 7.44 16.27
C ALA A 35 5.91 7.69 16.98
N ILE A 36 5.89 7.69 18.32
CA ILE A 36 4.70 7.98 19.11
C ILE A 36 4.27 9.45 18.93
N ASN A 37 5.22 10.39 19.00
CA ASN A 37 4.91 11.81 18.86
C ASN A 37 4.50 12.20 17.43
N LEU A 38 5.02 11.51 16.41
CA LEU A 38 4.63 11.72 15.01
C LEU A 38 3.34 10.99 14.64
N LYS A 39 2.85 10.05 15.46
CA LYS A 39 1.64 9.27 15.17
C LYS A 39 0.42 10.15 14.82
N PRO A 40 0.06 11.20 15.58
CA PRO A 40 -1.10 12.04 15.25
C PRO A 40 -0.92 12.78 13.92
N ILE A 41 0.29 13.26 13.64
CA ILE A 41 0.63 13.97 12.39
C ILE A 41 0.50 13.00 11.21
N ARG A 42 1.09 11.82 11.32
CA ARG A 42 0.98 10.77 10.31
C ARG A 42 -0.47 10.41 10.04
N ASP A 43 -1.26 10.16 11.08
CA ASP A 43 -2.66 9.76 10.94
C ASP A 43 -3.49 10.87 10.27
N PHE A 44 -3.25 12.14 10.62
CA PHE A 44 -3.86 13.30 9.95
C PHE A 44 -3.50 13.37 8.46
N PHE A 45 -2.21 13.27 8.12
CA PHE A 45 -1.77 13.34 6.72
C PHE A 45 -2.18 12.11 5.90
N LEU A 46 -2.33 10.93 6.51
CA LEU A 46 -2.85 9.74 5.83
C LEU A 46 -4.30 9.94 5.39
N VAL A 47 -5.15 10.49 6.27
CA VAL A 47 -6.54 10.82 5.92
C VAL A 47 -6.58 11.84 4.79
N LEU A 48 -5.79 12.91 4.88
CA LEU A 48 -5.71 13.92 3.81
C LEU A 48 -5.16 13.36 2.49
N PHE A 49 -4.17 12.47 2.54
CA PHE A 49 -3.61 11.83 1.36
C PHE A 49 -4.66 11.01 0.61
N PHE A 50 -5.37 10.12 1.30
CA PHE A 50 -6.42 9.31 0.68
C PHE A 50 -7.62 10.15 0.25
N PHE A 51 -7.97 11.20 1.00
CA PHE A 51 -9.00 12.15 0.58
C PHE A 51 -8.61 12.86 -0.71
N SER A 52 -7.37 13.34 -0.82
CA SER A 52 -6.86 14.03 -2.01
C SER A 52 -6.86 13.13 -3.24
N ILE A 53 -6.43 11.87 -3.11
CA ILE A 53 -6.50 10.87 -4.20
C ILE A 53 -7.95 10.67 -4.65
N GLY A 54 -8.88 10.52 -3.70
CA GLY A 54 -10.30 10.38 -4.01
C GLY A 54 -10.90 11.64 -4.67
N ALA A 55 -10.48 12.83 -4.24
CA ALA A 55 -10.94 14.10 -4.80
C ALA A 55 -10.37 14.37 -6.20
N GLY A 56 -9.16 13.89 -6.49
CA GLY A 56 -8.52 13.97 -7.81
C GLY A 56 -9.02 12.94 -8.82
N PHE A 57 -9.96 12.07 -8.42
CA PHE A 57 -10.44 10.99 -9.27
C PHE A 57 -11.39 11.51 -10.37
N ASN A 58 -10.99 11.35 -11.63
CA ASN A 58 -11.77 11.79 -12.79
C ASN A 58 -12.89 10.77 -13.10
N ILE A 59 -14.10 11.05 -12.62
CA ILE A 59 -15.25 10.12 -12.71
C ILE A 59 -15.58 9.77 -14.17
N GLN A 60 -15.31 10.67 -15.12
CA GLN A 60 -15.61 10.49 -16.54
C GLN A 60 -14.78 9.35 -17.14
N LEU A 61 -13.54 9.18 -16.68
CA LEU A 61 -12.63 8.12 -17.14
C LEU A 61 -12.94 6.73 -16.54
N ILE A 62 -13.77 6.63 -15.49
CA ILE A 62 -14.11 5.35 -14.84
C ILE A 62 -14.70 4.35 -15.84
N SER A 63 -15.56 4.83 -16.74
CA SER A 63 -16.19 3.99 -17.77
C SER A 63 -15.19 3.33 -18.72
N ALA A 64 -14.01 3.92 -18.91
CA ALA A 64 -12.95 3.37 -19.75
C ALA A 64 -12.04 2.40 -18.99
N ILE A 65 -11.86 2.59 -17.68
CA ILE A 65 -10.87 1.84 -16.88
C ILE A 65 -11.46 0.74 -16.00
N TRP A 66 -12.77 0.71 -15.74
CA TRP A 66 -13.36 -0.21 -14.76
C TRP A 66 -13.04 -1.68 -15.04
N LEU A 67 -13.11 -2.10 -16.30
CA LEU A 67 -12.84 -3.48 -16.69
C LEU A 67 -11.34 -3.83 -16.54
N PRO A 68 -10.39 -3.03 -17.07
CA PRO A 68 -8.96 -3.19 -16.77
C PRO A 68 -8.63 -3.18 -15.28
N THR A 69 -9.27 -2.32 -14.49
CA THR A 69 -9.08 -2.23 -13.04
C THR A 69 -9.50 -3.52 -12.35
N LEU A 70 -10.67 -4.07 -12.67
CA LEU A 70 -11.11 -5.35 -12.08
C LEU A 70 -10.19 -6.49 -12.46
N LEU A 71 -9.78 -6.56 -13.74
CA LEU A 71 -8.86 -7.58 -14.22
C LEU A 71 -7.49 -7.48 -13.51
N MET A 72 -6.90 -6.29 -13.44
CA MET A 72 -5.62 -6.07 -12.77
C MET A 72 -5.71 -6.36 -11.27
N SER A 73 -6.78 -5.92 -10.61
CA SER A 73 -6.99 -6.19 -9.19
C SER A 73 -7.09 -7.68 -8.93
N PHE A 74 -7.84 -8.42 -9.74
CA PHE A 74 -7.94 -9.87 -9.65
C PHE A 74 -6.59 -10.55 -9.88
N MET A 75 -5.87 -10.17 -10.93
CA MET A 75 -4.54 -10.70 -11.23
C MET A 75 -3.57 -10.48 -10.07
N VAL A 76 -3.52 -9.26 -9.51
CA VAL A 76 -2.66 -8.94 -8.36
C VAL A 76 -3.04 -9.79 -7.14
N MET A 77 -4.33 -9.91 -6.83
CA MET A 77 -4.84 -10.65 -5.68
C MET A 77 -4.70 -12.17 -5.79
N VAL A 78 -4.48 -12.71 -7.00
CA VAL A 78 -4.21 -14.13 -7.20
C VAL A 78 -2.71 -14.40 -7.31
N ILE A 79 -2.02 -13.64 -8.15
CA ILE A 79 -0.61 -13.86 -8.48
C ILE A 79 0.26 -13.57 -7.25
N LYS A 80 0.10 -12.42 -6.59
CA LYS A 80 0.99 -12.08 -5.46
C LYS A 80 0.87 -13.08 -4.30
N PRO A 81 -0.34 -13.47 -3.81
CA PRO A 81 -0.44 -14.49 -2.78
C PRO A 81 0.12 -15.84 -3.19
N ALA A 82 -0.08 -16.27 -4.43
CA ALA A 82 0.49 -17.51 -4.95
C ALA A 82 2.03 -17.45 -4.98
N THR A 83 2.60 -16.36 -5.49
CA THR A 83 4.06 -16.14 -5.54
C THR A 83 4.67 -16.09 -4.15
N PHE A 84 4.13 -15.26 -3.25
CA PHE A 84 4.64 -15.15 -1.87
C PHE A 84 4.45 -16.45 -1.09
N GLY A 85 3.28 -17.09 -1.21
CA GLY A 85 3.03 -18.39 -0.60
C GLY A 85 4.05 -19.43 -1.07
N TRP A 86 4.36 -19.46 -2.36
CA TRP A 86 5.38 -20.37 -2.88
C TRP A 86 6.79 -20.02 -2.40
N LEU A 87 7.16 -18.74 -2.37
CA LEU A 87 8.48 -18.28 -1.92
C LEU A 87 8.75 -18.54 -0.44
N VAL A 88 7.74 -18.40 0.42
CA VAL A 88 7.89 -18.65 1.88
C VAL A 88 7.75 -20.14 2.24
N LYS A 89 7.57 -21.01 1.25
CA LYS A 89 7.49 -22.47 1.43
C LYS A 89 8.56 -23.09 2.34
N PRO A 90 9.86 -22.79 2.18
CA PRO A 90 10.89 -23.36 3.04
C PRO A 90 10.90 -22.78 4.46
N LEU A 91 10.30 -21.60 4.67
CA LEU A 91 10.29 -20.88 5.95
C LEU A 91 9.09 -21.28 6.83
N CYS A 92 8.00 -21.76 6.23
CA CYS A 92 6.76 -22.08 6.95
C CYS A 92 6.57 -23.60 7.15
N ARG A 93 6.38 -24.01 8.41
CA ARG A 93 6.08 -25.40 8.81
C ARG A 93 4.67 -25.85 8.44
N GLN A 94 3.68 -24.94 8.50
CA GLN A 94 2.28 -25.23 8.21
C GLN A 94 1.85 -24.56 6.89
N GLN A 95 1.03 -25.28 6.11
CA GLN A 95 0.46 -24.75 4.86
C GLN A 95 -0.45 -23.54 5.10
N TYR A 96 -1.17 -23.51 6.23
CA TYR A 96 -2.02 -22.38 6.61
C TYR A 96 -1.19 -21.09 6.76
N THR A 97 -0.11 -21.10 7.55
CA THR A 97 0.76 -19.93 7.77
C THR A 97 1.37 -19.40 6.47
N ARG A 98 1.73 -20.30 5.55
CA ARG A 98 2.25 -19.94 4.24
C ARG A 98 1.26 -19.10 3.43
N TRP A 99 0.01 -19.58 3.34
CA TRP A 99 -1.02 -18.87 2.60
C TRP A 99 -1.43 -17.58 3.31
N GLU A 100 -1.47 -17.58 4.63
CA GLU A 100 -1.72 -16.37 5.42
C GLU A 100 -0.73 -15.25 5.09
N VAL A 101 0.58 -15.55 5.04
CA VAL A 101 1.60 -14.58 4.62
C VAL A 101 1.36 -14.12 3.18
N GLY A 102 1.07 -15.05 2.27
CA GLY A 102 0.79 -14.72 0.88
C GLY A 102 -0.37 -13.74 0.72
N PHE A 103 -1.52 -14.02 1.34
CA PHE A 103 -2.70 -13.17 1.26
C PHE A 103 -2.50 -11.81 1.95
N ARG A 104 -1.82 -11.76 3.10
CA ARG A 104 -1.49 -10.49 3.78
C ARG A 104 -0.55 -9.59 2.96
N LEU A 105 0.29 -10.17 2.11
CA LEU A 105 1.18 -9.44 1.18
C LEU A 105 0.56 -9.25 -0.22
N GLY A 106 -0.66 -9.72 -0.43
CA GLY A 106 -1.33 -9.79 -1.73
C GLY A 106 -1.75 -8.45 -2.31
N GLN A 107 -2.14 -7.49 -1.47
CA GLN A 107 -2.60 -6.18 -1.92
C GLN A 107 -1.51 -5.35 -2.60
N THR A 108 -1.93 -4.38 -3.41
CA THR A 108 -1.03 -3.36 -3.98
C THR A 108 -0.44 -2.50 -2.87
N SER A 109 0.67 -1.80 -3.11
CA SER A 109 1.28 -0.91 -2.11
C SER A 109 0.65 0.48 -2.16
N GLU A 110 0.52 1.16 -1.02
CA GLU A 110 0.17 2.59 -0.95
C GLU A 110 1.20 3.45 -1.70
N PHE A 111 2.46 3.01 -1.69
CA PHE A 111 3.53 3.65 -2.42
C PHE A 111 3.33 3.64 -3.94
N SER A 112 2.57 2.68 -4.48
CA SER A 112 2.25 2.64 -5.91
C SER A 112 1.41 3.84 -6.35
N ILE A 113 0.56 4.39 -5.48
CA ILE A 113 -0.25 5.57 -5.77
C ILE A 113 0.65 6.80 -5.88
N LEU A 114 1.58 6.95 -4.94
CA LEU A 114 2.56 8.03 -4.94
C LEU A 114 3.40 8.00 -6.22
N LEU A 115 3.92 6.83 -6.60
CA LEU A 115 4.67 6.66 -7.85
C LEU A 115 3.82 6.96 -9.10
N ALA A 116 2.54 6.58 -9.11
CA ALA A 116 1.64 6.90 -10.22
C ALA A 116 1.43 8.41 -10.36
N THR A 117 1.26 9.13 -9.25
CA THR A 117 1.14 10.59 -9.25
C THR A 117 2.44 11.24 -9.74
N LEU A 118 3.59 10.79 -9.27
CA LEU A 118 4.90 11.29 -9.73
C LEU A 118 5.11 11.03 -11.23
N ALA A 119 4.76 9.84 -11.71
CA ALA A 119 4.86 9.50 -13.13
C ALA A 119 3.90 10.33 -13.99
N LEU A 120 2.72 10.67 -13.46
CA LEU A 120 1.76 11.55 -14.13
C LEU A 120 2.30 12.99 -14.23
N THR A 121 2.80 13.55 -13.13
CA THR A 121 3.29 14.95 -13.09
C THR A 121 4.56 15.14 -13.91
N THR A 122 5.37 14.09 -14.08
CA THR A 122 6.56 14.08 -14.96
C THR A 122 6.23 13.75 -16.42
N GLY A 123 4.97 13.44 -16.74
CA GLY A 123 4.52 13.11 -18.10
C GLY A 123 4.95 11.72 -18.60
N LEU A 124 5.42 10.83 -17.71
CA LEU A 124 5.82 9.46 -18.05
C LEU A 124 4.62 8.56 -18.36
N ILE A 125 3.45 8.84 -17.79
CA ILE A 125 2.22 8.07 -18.00
C ILE A 125 1.03 9.00 -18.26
N SER A 126 0.00 8.46 -18.91
CA SER A 126 -1.28 9.16 -19.12
C SER A 126 -2.10 9.22 -17.82
N GLU A 127 -3.05 10.18 -17.77
CA GLU A 127 -4.04 10.27 -16.69
C GLU A 127 -4.83 8.97 -16.53
N SER A 128 -5.21 8.31 -17.64
CA SER A 128 -5.90 7.03 -17.62
C SER A 128 -5.08 5.91 -16.98
N ALA A 129 -3.76 5.87 -17.21
CA ALA A 129 -2.87 4.89 -16.61
C ALA A 129 -2.67 5.15 -15.11
N ALA A 130 -2.49 6.42 -14.71
CA ALA A 130 -2.39 6.80 -13.31
C ALA A 130 -3.67 6.42 -12.55
N MET A 131 -4.82 6.76 -13.11
CA MET A 131 -6.15 6.40 -12.59
C MET A 131 -6.33 4.88 -12.49
N LEU A 132 -5.90 4.11 -13.48
CA LEU A 132 -5.97 2.64 -13.45
C LEU A 132 -5.14 2.06 -12.28
N ILE A 133 -3.93 2.58 -12.05
CA ILE A 133 -3.07 2.16 -10.93
C ILE A 133 -3.74 2.50 -9.60
N GLN A 134 -4.24 3.72 -9.45
CA GLN A 134 -4.92 4.17 -8.24
C GLN A 134 -6.20 3.37 -7.96
N ALA A 135 -7.04 3.16 -8.98
CA ALA A 135 -8.25 2.34 -8.88
C ALA A 135 -7.92 0.91 -8.44
N THR A 136 -6.90 0.31 -9.05
CA THR A 136 -6.43 -1.04 -8.73
C THR A 136 -5.94 -1.10 -7.28
N ALA A 137 -5.17 -0.12 -6.83
CA ALA A 137 -4.71 -0.05 -5.45
C ALA A 137 -5.89 -0.02 -4.46
N ILE A 138 -6.85 0.88 -4.68
CA ILE A 138 -8.05 1.02 -3.83
C ILE A 138 -8.86 -0.28 -3.79
N VAL A 139 -9.16 -0.89 -4.95
CA VAL A 139 -9.92 -2.14 -5.02
C VAL A 139 -9.17 -3.26 -4.30
N THR A 140 -7.85 -3.36 -4.44
CA THR A 140 -7.07 -4.38 -3.72
C THR A 140 -7.01 -4.13 -2.22
N PHE A 141 -6.97 -2.89 -1.72
CA PHE A 141 -7.03 -2.59 -0.28
C PHE A 141 -8.33 -3.05 0.35
N ILE A 142 -9.46 -2.74 -0.30
CA ILE A 142 -10.78 -3.13 0.15
C ILE A 142 -10.87 -4.66 0.14
N THR A 143 -10.58 -5.28 -1.00
CA THR A 143 -10.72 -6.74 -1.18
C THR A 143 -9.81 -7.52 -0.22
N SER A 144 -8.56 -7.09 -0.06
CA SER A 144 -7.59 -7.71 0.84
C SER A 144 -8.01 -7.60 2.30
N SER A 145 -8.47 -6.42 2.75
CA SER A 145 -8.97 -6.23 4.13
C SER A 145 -10.10 -7.22 4.44
N TYR A 146 -11.08 -7.35 3.55
CA TYR A 146 -12.17 -8.31 3.73
C TYR A 146 -11.69 -9.77 3.70
N LEU A 147 -10.82 -10.13 2.75
CA LEU A 147 -10.26 -11.49 2.67
C LEU A 147 -9.49 -11.88 3.92
N VAL A 148 -8.61 -10.99 4.43
CA VAL A 148 -7.79 -11.27 5.60
C VAL A 148 -8.65 -11.45 6.85
N VAL A 149 -9.62 -10.56 7.07
CA VAL A 149 -10.51 -10.60 8.24
C VAL A 149 -11.42 -11.83 8.23
N TRP A 150 -11.86 -12.28 7.06
CA TRP A 150 -12.84 -13.37 6.97
C TRP A 150 -12.23 -14.77 6.95
N PHE A 151 -11.02 -14.92 6.41
CA PHE A 151 -10.37 -16.22 6.21
C PHE A 151 -9.19 -16.48 7.14
N PHE A 152 -8.56 -15.45 7.71
CA PHE A 152 -7.38 -15.60 8.55
C PHE A 152 -7.60 -15.09 9.97
N LYS A 153 -6.81 -15.63 10.88
CA LYS A 153 -6.82 -15.21 12.28
C LYS A 153 -6.49 -13.72 12.38
N SER A 154 -7.37 -12.95 13.00
CA SER A 154 -7.16 -11.52 13.19
C SER A 154 -7.85 -11.07 14.47
N PRO A 155 -7.34 -10.04 15.17
CA PRO A 155 -7.97 -9.53 16.40
C PRO A 155 -9.39 -8.99 16.16
N ILE A 156 -9.73 -8.71 14.90
CA ILE A 156 -11.02 -8.16 14.45
C ILE A 156 -11.77 -9.21 13.60
N ALA A 157 -11.42 -10.50 13.69
CA ALA A 157 -12.05 -11.53 12.88
C ALA A 157 -13.55 -11.66 13.20
N ILE A 158 -14.37 -11.83 12.16
CA ILE A 158 -15.84 -11.95 12.30
C ILE A 158 -16.25 -13.30 12.92
N LYS A 159 -15.46 -14.37 12.69
CA LYS A 159 -15.71 -15.71 13.22
C LYS A 159 -14.94 -15.93 14.52
N ASP A 160 -15.61 -16.46 15.53
CA ASP A 160 -15.02 -16.66 16.87
C ASP A 160 -13.76 -17.54 16.85
N HIS A 161 -13.72 -18.59 16.03
CA HIS A 161 -12.54 -19.46 15.91
C HIS A 161 -11.32 -18.80 15.22
N LEU A 162 -11.48 -17.60 14.64
CA LEU A 162 -10.41 -16.82 14.01
C LEU A 162 -9.95 -15.64 14.89
N ARG A 163 -10.61 -15.36 16.02
CA ARG A 163 -10.17 -14.28 16.91
C ARG A 163 -8.95 -14.76 17.69
N HIS A 164 -7.95 -13.88 17.79
CA HIS A 164 -6.87 -14.03 18.75
C HIS A 164 -7.29 -13.22 19.97
N ASP A 165 -7.63 -13.93 21.04
CA ASP A 165 -7.76 -13.36 22.38
C ASP A 165 -6.37 -13.09 22.97
#